data_AF-A0AAN5CJX1-F1
#
_entry.id   AF-A0AAN5CJX1-F1
#
_cell.length_a   1.000
_cell.length_b   1.000
_cell.length_c   1.000
_cell.angle_alpha   90.00
_cell.angle_beta   90.00
_cell.angle_gamma   90.00
#
_symmetry.space_group_name_H-M   'P 1'
#
loop_
_entity.id
_entity.type
_entity.pdbx_description
1 polymer ?
#
loop_
_entity_poly.entity_id
_entity_poly.type
_entity_poly.pdbx_seq_one_letter_code
_entity_poly.pdbx_strand_id
1 'polypeptide(L)'
;QVDYVVVMEAVGKHLARYVKHAIKDPSLCEWKIFCFMLISCEKAVSLVYRKDADLFCVLDSHAHDSFATGSIIAVSNGRNLCQLSEWIESRLFPDKNNTKPKRFELSLLQCPNAGSFLNPGREVQAKIYHRTRS
;
A
#
# COMPACT_ATOMS: atom_id res chain seq x y z
N GLN A 1 14.67 1.13 -0.61
CA GLN A 1 14.08 2.43 -0.88
C GLN A 1 12.61 2.21 -0.74
N VAL A 2 11.97 3.12 -0.04
CA VAL A 2 10.53 3.17 0.00
C VAL A 2 10.15 4.23 -1.02
N ASP A 3 9.59 3.81 -2.15
CA ASP A 3 9.09 4.76 -3.13
C ASP A 3 7.76 5.30 -2.61
N TYR A 4 7.61 6.63 -2.61
CA TYR A 4 6.50 7.31 -1.95
C TYR A 4 5.79 8.23 -2.93
N VAL A 5 4.45 8.14 -2.97
CA VAL A 5 3.60 9.05 -3.72
C VAL A 5 2.52 9.60 -2.79
N VAL A 6 2.48 10.93 -2.66
CA VAL A 6 1.32 11.62 -2.09
C VAL A 6 0.21 11.67 -3.13
N VAL A 7 -0.96 11.16 -2.78
CA VAL A 7 -2.15 11.22 -3.61
C VAL A 7 -3.15 12.17 -2.95
N MET A 8 -3.45 13.25 -3.66
CA MET A 8 -4.33 14.32 -3.18
C MET A 8 -5.81 14.01 -3.42
N GLU A 9 -6.15 12.73 -3.56
CA GLU A 9 -7.46 12.25 -4.01
C GLU A 9 -7.98 11.17 -3.05
N ALA A 10 -9.29 10.89 -3.10
CA ALA A 10 -9.95 9.90 -2.24
C ALA A 10 -9.36 8.48 -2.41
N VAL A 11 -9.16 7.77 -1.30
CA VAL A 11 -8.59 6.41 -1.25
C VAL A 11 -9.44 5.45 -2.08
N GLY A 12 -10.75 5.46 -1.88
CA GLY A 12 -11.67 4.50 -2.50
C GLY A 12 -11.64 4.53 -4.02
N LYS A 13 -11.42 5.72 -4.58
CA LYS A 13 -11.39 5.93 -6.04
C LYS A 13 -10.02 5.68 -6.66
N HIS A 14 -8.93 5.93 -5.94
CA HIS A 14 -7.62 6.07 -6.56
C HIS A 14 -6.60 5.00 -6.13
N LEU A 15 -6.74 4.42 -4.94
CA LEU A 15 -5.79 3.43 -4.43
C LEU A 15 -5.57 2.28 -5.42
N ALA A 16 -6.65 1.67 -5.91
CA ALA A 16 -6.58 0.58 -6.89
C ALA A 16 -5.78 0.94 -8.14
N ARG A 17 -5.89 2.18 -8.63
CA ARG A 17 -5.17 2.66 -9.82
C ARG A 17 -3.66 2.69 -9.56
N TYR A 18 -3.25 3.32 -8.46
CA TYR A 18 -1.83 3.44 -8.10
C TYR A 18 -1.19 2.09 -7.81
N VAL A 19 -1.89 1.22 -7.07
CA VAL A 19 -1.45 -0.14 -6.79
C VAL A 19 -1.32 -0.94 -8.09
N LYS A 20 -2.33 -0.91 -8.97
CA LYS A 20 -2.27 -1.60 -10.28
C LYS A 20 -1.10 -1.11 -11.14
N HIS A 21 -0.79 0.18 -11.10
CA HIS A 21 0.34 0.73 -11.83
C HIS A 21 1.66 0.17 -11.29
N ALA A 22 1.86 0.22 -9.96
CA ALA A 22 3.07 -0.27 -9.33
C ALA A 22 3.29 -1.78 -9.54
N ILE A 23 2.25 -2.63 -9.42
CA ILE A 23 2.42 -4.09 -9.58
C ILE A 23 2.62 -4.54 -11.04
N LYS A 24 2.26 -3.68 -12.01
CA LYS A 24 2.43 -3.93 -13.45
C LYS A 24 3.72 -3.33 -14.01
N ASP A 25 4.48 -2.66 -13.16
CA ASP A 25 5.73 -2.03 -13.51
C ASP A 25 6.75 -3.05 -14.04
N PRO A 26 7.28 -2.85 -15.27
CA PRO A 26 8.26 -3.76 -15.84
C PRO A 26 9.54 -3.90 -15.01
N SER A 27 9.96 -2.87 -14.27
CA SER A 27 11.15 -2.93 -13.42
C SER A 27 10.95 -3.74 -12.14
N LEU A 28 9.71 -4.04 -11.78
CA LEU A 28 9.34 -4.84 -10.62
C LEU A 28 8.81 -6.23 -11.05
N CYS A 29 9.11 -6.67 -12.27
CA CYS A 29 8.57 -7.92 -12.82
C CYS A 29 8.90 -9.16 -11.96
N GLU A 30 10.10 -9.18 -11.37
CA GLU A 30 10.62 -10.27 -10.52
C GLU A 30 10.05 -10.25 -9.09
N TRP A 31 9.39 -9.16 -8.68
CA TRP A 31 8.84 -9.08 -7.33
C TRP A 31 7.62 -10.00 -7.20
N LYS A 32 7.66 -10.85 -6.18
CA LYS A 32 6.55 -11.76 -5.83
C LYS A 32 5.62 -11.15 -4.79
N ILE A 33 6.17 -10.28 -3.94
CA ILE A 33 5.45 -9.65 -2.83
C ILE A 33 5.65 -8.14 -2.93
N PHE A 34 4.56 -7.39 -2.84
CA PHE A 34 4.55 -5.93 -2.81
C PHE A 34 3.95 -5.48 -1.50
N CYS A 35 4.70 -4.73 -0.70
CA CYS A 35 4.25 -4.22 0.58
C CYS A 35 3.98 -2.73 0.44
N PHE A 36 2.73 -2.32 0.40
CA PHE A 36 2.36 -0.92 0.36
C PHE A 36 2.05 -0.41 1.77
N MET A 37 2.60 0.74 2.15
CA MET A 37 2.17 1.49 3.32
C MET A 37 1.16 2.54 2.86
N LEU A 38 -0.05 2.46 3.41
CA LEU A 38 -1.13 3.40 3.14
C LEU A 38 -1.37 4.25 4.38
N ILE A 39 -1.17 5.55 4.26
CA ILE A 39 -1.36 6.52 5.35
C ILE A 39 -2.46 7.48 4.94
N SER A 40 -3.44 7.69 5.81
CA SER A 40 -4.41 8.77 5.63
C SER A 40 -4.81 9.33 6.99
N CYS A 41 -4.85 10.67 7.07
CA CYS A 41 -5.00 11.40 8.32
C CYS A 41 -3.94 10.96 9.35
N GLU A 42 -4.34 10.26 10.41
CA GLU A 42 -3.48 9.82 11.52
C GLU A 42 -3.39 8.28 11.60
N LYS A 43 -3.88 7.56 10.60
CA LYS A 43 -3.88 6.10 10.58
C LYS A 43 -3.03 5.56 9.42
N ALA A 44 -2.24 4.55 9.72
CA ALA A 44 -1.47 3.79 8.75
C ALA A 44 -1.92 2.34 8.72
N VAL A 45 -1.98 1.75 7.53
CA VAL A 45 -2.23 0.33 7.31
C VAL A 45 -1.29 -0.20 6.23
N SER A 46 -0.95 -1.48 6.27
CA SER A 46 -0.18 -2.10 5.19
C SER A 46 -1.12 -2.84 4.24
N LEU A 47 -0.98 -2.59 2.95
CA LEU A 47 -1.61 -3.37 1.90
C LEU A 47 -0.53 -4.25 1.25
N VAL A 48 -0.61 -5.55 1.47
CA VAL A 48 0.35 -6.52 0.93
C VAL A 48 -0.27 -7.25 -0.26
N TYR A 49 0.43 -7.32 -1.37
CA TYR A 49 0.04 -8.10 -2.54
C TYR A 49 1.02 -9.23 -2.79
N ARG A 50 0.49 -10.45 -2.98
CA ARG A 50 1.23 -11.63 -3.43
C ARG A 50 0.84 -11.98 -4.86
N LYS A 51 1.80 -11.82 -5.79
CA LYS A 51 1.62 -11.98 -7.23
C LYS A 51 1.32 -13.41 -7.66
N ASP A 52 1.94 -14.38 -6.99
CA ASP A 52 1.76 -15.82 -7.24
C ASP A 52 0.35 -16.32 -6.91
N ALA A 53 -0.28 -15.72 -5.90
CA ALA A 53 -1.61 -16.09 -5.43
C ALA A 53 -2.74 -15.12 -5.88
N ASP A 54 -2.41 -14.05 -6.61
CA ASP A 54 -3.31 -12.91 -6.87
C ASP A 54 -4.05 -12.45 -5.59
N LEU A 55 -3.30 -12.27 -4.50
CA LEU A 55 -3.87 -12.07 -3.16
C LEU A 55 -3.44 -10.72 -2.57
N PHE A 56 -4.42 -9.91 -2.22
CA PHE A 56 -4.27 -8.69 -1.43
C PHE A 56 -4.66 -8.95 0.03
N CYS A 57 -3.85 -8.46 0.95
CA CYS A 57 -4.07 -8.52 2.38
C CYS A 57 -3.92 -7.13 2.99
N VAL A 58 -4.86 -6.70 3.80
CA VAL A 58 -4.77 -5.46 4.57
C VAL A 58 -4.40 -5.82 6.00
N LEU A 59 -3.33 -5.22 6.50
CA LEU A 59 -2.79 -5.41 7.84
C LEU A 59 -2.92 -4.10 8.62
N ASP A 60 -3.44 -4.19 9.84
CA ASP A 60 -3.45 -3.08 10.80
C ASP A 60 -2.44 -3.37 11.91
N SER A 61 -1.38 -2.57 11.97
CA SER A 61 -0.36 -2.66 13.01
C SER A 61 -0.79 -2.02 14.33
N HIS A 62 -1.83 -1.17 14.32
CA HIS A 62 -2.33 -0.49 15.52
C HIS A 62 -3.30 -1.35 16.33
N ALA A 63 -3.78 -2.46 15.76
CA ALA A 63 -4.53 -3.49 16.47
C ALA A 63 -3.56 -4.30 17.36
N HIS A 64 -3.02 -3.65 18.38
CA HIS A 64 -2.13 -4.31 19.35
C HIS A 64 -2.97 -5.15 20.32
N ASP A 65 -2.81 -6.46 20.24
CA ASP A 65 -2.88 -7.26 21.46
C ASP A 65 -1.61 -7.04 22.31
N SER A 66 -1.61 -7.56 23.52
CA SER A 66 -0.46 -7.53 24.44
C SER A 66 0.82 -8.16 23.87
N PHE A 67 0.76 -8.79 22.70
CA PHE A 67 1.88 -9.46 22.02
C PHE A 67 2.42 -8.68 20.82
N ALA A 68 1.92 -7.45 20.57
CA ALA A 68 2.33 -6.60 19.47
C ALA A 68 2.18 -7.24 18.08
N THR A 69 1.28 -8.22 17.94
CA THR A 69 0.98 -8.85 16.66
C THR A 69 -0.04 -8.01 15.89
N GLY A 70 0.37 -7.46 14.75
CA GLY A 70 -0.58 -6.81 13.83
C GLY A 70 -1.64 -7.80 13.34
N SER A 71 -2.83 -7.29 12.99
CA SER A 71 -3.96 -8.14 12.58
C SER A 71 -4.21 -8.09 11.08
N ILE A 72 -4.55 -9.23 10.48
CA ILE A 72 -5.15 -9.28 9.13
C ILE A 72 -6.60 -8.81 9.27
N ILE A 73 -6.94 -7.71 8.60
CA ILE A 73 -8.27 -7.08 8.71
C ILE A 73 -9.12 -7.28 7.45
N ALA A 74 -8.49 -7.54 6.30
CA ALA A 74 -9.20 -7.87 5.06
C ALA A 74 -8.30 -8.67 4.12
N VAL A 75 -8.92 -9.55 3.34
CA VAL A 75 -8.27 -10.31 2.27
C VAL A 75 -9.13 -10.23 1.02
N SER A 76 -8.50 -10.04 -0.13
CA SER A 76 -9.17 -9.93 -1.43
C SER A 76 -8.27 -10.46 -2.53
N ASN A 77 -8.82 -10.69 -3.72
CA ASN A 77 -8.04 -10.90 -4.94
C ASN A 77 -7.91 -9.61 -5.75
N GLY A 78 -7.09 -9.62 -6.81
CA GLY A 78 -6.86 -8.46 -7.66
C GLY A 78 -8.07 -8.01 -8.47
N ARG A 79 -9.02 -8.91 -8.76
CA ARG A 79 -10.30 -8.55 -9.43
C ARG A 79 -11.14 -7.62 -8.58
N ASN A 80 -11.08 -7.80 -7.26
CA ASN A 80 -11.87 -7.05 -6.29
C ASN A 80 -11.12 -5.84 -5.68
N LEU A 81 -9.97 -5.44 -6.24
CA LEU A 81 -9.15 -4.37 -5.66
C LEU A 81 -9.86 -3.01 -5.60
N CYS A 82 -10.78 -2.73 -6.53
CA CYS A 82 -11.58 -1.51 -6.50
C CYS A 82 -12.52 -1.52 -5.29
N GLN A 83 -13.28 -2.59 -5.10
CA GLN A 83 -14.17 -2.77 -3.94
C GLN A 83 -13.38 -2.79 -2.63
N LEU A 84 -12.19 -3.40 -2.62
CA LEU A 84 -11.30 -3.36 -1.45
C LEU A 84 -10.88 -1.92 -1.12
N SER A 85 -10.60 -1.09 -2.13
CA SER A 85 -10.23 0.32 -1.92
C SER A 85 -11.37 1.11 -1.28
N GLU A 86 -12.60 0.94 -1.77
CA GLU A 86 -13.81 1.55 -1.21
C GLU A 86 -14.07 1.06 0.23
N TRP A 87 -13.85 -0.23 0.48
CA TRP A 87 -13.98 -0.80 1.81
C TRP A 87 -12.93 -0.23 2.77
N ILE A 88 -11.67 -0.11 2.35
CA ILE A 88 -10.58 0.48 3.13
C ILE A 88 -10.94 1.92 3.52
N GLU A 89 -11.40 2.73 2.57
CA GLU A 89 -11.81 4.10 2.83
C GLU A 89 -12.96 4.17 3.85
N SER A 90 -14.02 3.39 3.62
CA SER A 90 -15.23 3.44 4.46
C SER A 90 -15.03 2.87 5.87
N ARG A 91 -14.16 1.86 6.05
CA ARG A 91 -13.98 1.16 7.34
C ARG A 91 -12.77 1.63 8.11
N LEU A 92 -11.67 1.95 7.44
CA LEU A 92 -10.40 2.29 8.10
C LEU A 92 -10.17 3.78 8.16
N PHE A 93 -10.71 4.53 7.19
CA PHE A 93 -10.57 5.98 7.12
C PHE A 93 -11.94 6.71 7.09
N PRO A 94 -12.91 6.34 7.95
CA PRO A 94 -14.27 6.86 7.87
C PRO A 94 -14.30 8.39 8.00
N ASP A 95 -15.09 9.02 7.14
CA ASP A 95 -15.19 10.48 7.07
C ASP A 95 -16.31 11.00 7.96
N LYS A 96 -16.03 11.19 9.25
CA LYS A 96 -17.05 11.60 10.23
C LYS A 96 -17.49 13.07 10.09
N ASN A 97 -16.68 13.93 9.46
CA ASN A 97 -16.84 15.40 9.53
C ASN A 97 -16.82 16.11 8.14
N ASN A 98 -17.11 15.38 7.06
CA ASN A 98 -16.66 15.67 5.70
C ASN A 98 -17.01 17.06 5.09
N THR A 99 -16.02 17.71 4.44
CA THR A 99 -16.25 18.59 3.26
C THR A 99 -15.14 18.52 2.20
N LYS A 100 -14.04 17.76 2.37
CA LYS A 100 -12.94 17.69 1.40
C LYS A 100 -12.40 16.27 1.26
N PRO A 101 -12.00 15.83 0.04
CA PRO A 101 -11.42 14.51 -0.16
C PRO A 101 -10.16 14.33 0.72
N LYS A 102 -10.14 13.25 1.50
CA LYS A 102 -9.00 12.89 2.34
C LYS A 102 -7.81 12.55 1.45
N ARG A 103 -6.70 13.23 1.72
CA ARG A 103 -5.40 12.91 1.13
C ARG A 103 -4.94 11.58 1.68
N PHE A 104 -4.29 10.79 0.84
CA PHE A 104 -3.57 9.63 1.30
C PHE A 104 -2.17 9.61 0.72
N GLU A 105 -1.31 8.92 1.45
CA GLU A 105 0.06 8.68 1.08
C GLU A 105 0.21 7.20 0.85
N LEU A 106 0.85 6.84 -0.26
CA LEU A 106 1.09 5.45 -0.63
C LEU A 106 2.57 5.25 -0.87
N SER A 107 3.16 4.33 -0.11
CA SER A 107 4.57 4.00 -0.22
C SER A 107 4.75 2.53 -0.56
N LEU A 108 5.54 2.19 -1.58
CA LEU A 108 5.94 0.82 -1.85
C LEU A 108 7.24 0.52 -1.10
N LEU A 109 7.18 -0.46 -0.20
CA LEU A 109 8.30 -0.93 0.60
C LEU A 109 9.00 -2.09 -0.13
N GLN A 110 10.30 -1.94 -0.33
CA GLN A 110 11.14 -3.06 -0.72
C GLN A 110 11.50 -3.90 0.51
N CYS A 111 11.02 -5.14 0.57
CA CYS A 111 11.54 -6.12 1.51
C CYS A 111 12.78 -6.77 0.87
N PRO A 112 13.99 -6.63 1.45
CA PRO A 112 15.11 -7.45 1.00
C PRO A 112 14.76 -8.93 1.22
N ASN A 113 15.21 -9.80 0.31
CA ASN A 113 14.96 -11.24 0.38
C ASN A 113 15.22 -11.78 1.78
N ALA A 114 14.39 -12.73 2.22
CA ALA A 114 14.57 -13.45 3.49
C ALA A 114 15.96 -14.11 3.51
N GLY A 115 16.92 -13.45 4.15
CA GLY A 115 18.33 -13.84 4.17
C GLY A 115 19.32 -12.67 4.11
N SER A 116 18.92 -11.50 3.60
CA SER A 116 19.72 -10.27 3.72
C SER A 116 19.14 -9.37 4.80
N PHE A 117 19.86 -9.26 5.91
CA PHE A 117 19.63 -8.20 6.89
C PHE A 117 19.50 -6.86 6.15
N LEU A 118 18.45 -6.08 6.49
CA LEU A 118 18.34 -4.68 6.10
C LEU A 118 19.63 -3.99 6.57
N ASN A 119 20.57 -3.75 5.66
CA ASN A 119 21.79 -3.03 5.98
C ASN A 119 21.47 -1.54 5.83
N PRO A 120 21.29 -0.78 6.93
CA PRO A 120 20.81 0.60 6.90
C PRO A 120 21.75 1.56 6.15
N GLY A 121 22.99 1.13 5.83
CA GLY A 121 23.96 1.90 5.07
C GLY A 121 24.03 1.58 3.57
N ARG A 122 23.20 0.67 3.03
CA ARG A 122 23.19 0.41 1.58
C ARG A 122 22.30 1.41 0.85
N GLU A 123 22.92 2.17 -0.04
CA GLU A 123 22.25 3.08 -0.95
C GLU A 123 21.25 2.29 -1.80
N VAL A 124 19.99 2.70 -1.76
CA VAL A 124 18.96 1.95 -2.45
C VAL A 124 18.70 2.58 -3.81
N GLN A 125 18.70 1.75 -4.84
CA GLN A 125 18.55 2.18 -6.22
C GLN A 125 17.09 2.56 -6.52
N ALA A 126 16.88 3.81 -6.92
CA ALA A 126 15.59 4.42 -7.19
C ALA A 126 15.20 4.31 -8.67
N LYS A 127 13.91 4.12 -8.96
CA LYS A 127 13.32 4.55 -10.23
C LYS A 127 12.10 5.43 -9.96
N ILE A 128 12.21 6.68 -10.37
CA ILE A 128 11.17 7.70 -10.16
C ILE A 128 10.07 7.52 -11.22
N TYR A 129 8.83 7.35 -10.78
CA TYR A 129 7.65 7.50 -11.63
C TYR A 129 7.11 8.92 -11.52
N HIS A 130 7.58 9.78 -12.41
CA HIS A 130 6.85 11.00 -12.70
C HIS A 130 5.69 10.68 -13.64
N ARG A 131 4.49 11.14 -13.30
CA ARG A 131 3.43 11.34 -14.29
C ARG A 131 4.00 12.29 -15.34
N THR A 132 4.35 11.79 -16.52
CA THR A 132 4.47 12.66 -17.69
C THR A 132 3.11 13.33 -17.86
N ARG A 133 3.07 14.65 -17.67
CA ARG A 133 1.90 15.44 -18.09
C ARG A 133 1.78 15.26 -19.60
N SER A 134 0.78 14.49 -20.03
CA SER A 134 0.24 14.58 -21.38
C SER A 134 -0.59 15.86 -21.49
#